data_AF-A0A3S5JA84-F1
#
_entry.id   AF-A0A3S5JA84-F1
#
_cell.length_a   1.000
_cell.length_b   1.000
_cell.length_c   1.000
_cell.angle_alpha   90.00
_cell.angle_beta   90.00
_cell.angle_gamma   90.00
#
_symmetry.space_group_name_H-M   'P 1'
#
loop_
_entity.id
_entity.type
_entity.pdbx_description
1 polymer ?
#
loop_
_entity_poly.entity_id
_entity_poly.type
_entity_poly.pdbx_seq_one_letter_code
_entity_poly.pdbx_strand_id
1 'polypeptide(L)'
;MLGLVVAVNLQFFYTDFVGLSAGLVAWSLLAARVFDSLTDPVMGYLSDRTNSRFGRRRPYFFLAAIPLAIVFYFLLSPPILDDPENHQGYLLAYMLSLYILTYFIWTVAAIPYFSLGAELSDDYNERLKVIAVRESCTLVGLVAATVLPAWLIYSYGGVRDTPLWGEFSVRVLLCF
;
A
#
# COMPACT_ATOMS: atom_id res chain seq x y z
N MET A 1 -1.67 -8.72 -1.09
CA MET A 1 -1.69 -8.36 -2.53
C MET A 1 -1.37 -6.89 -2.79
N LEU A 2 -1.76 -5.94 -1.92
CA LEU A 2 -1.31 -4.54 -2.00
C LEU A 2 0.23 -4.41 -2.03
N GLY A 3 0.93 -5.32 -1.32
CA GLY A 3 2.39 -5.41 -1.34
C GLY A 3 3.05 -5.81 -2.67
N LEU A 4 2.32 -6.11 -3.76
CA LEU A 4 2.92 -6.29 -5.09
C LEU A 4 2.93 -4.98 -5.89
N VAL A 5 1.81 -4.24 -5.91
CA VAL A 5 1.72 -2.97 -6.65
C VAL A 5 2.61 -1.91 -6.01
N VAL A 6 2.52 -1.80 -4.69
CA VAL A 6 3.34 -0.84 -3.92
C VAL A 6 4.80 -1.26 -3.95
N ALA A 7 5.12 -2.55 -3.86
CA ALA A 7 6.52 -2.97 -3.98
C ALA A 7 7.09 -2.61 -5.35
N VAL A 8 6.46 -3.01 -6.45
CA VAL A 8 7.09 -2.85 -7.77
C VAL A 8 7.13 -1.39 -8.23
N ASN A 9 6.01 -0.66 -8.17
CA ASN A 9 5.97 0.70 -8.68
C ASN A 9 6.73 1.68 -7.78
N LEU A 10 6.63 1.50 -6.46
CA LEU A 10 7.26 2.43 -5.53
C LEU A 10 8.79 2.23 -5.47
N GLN A 11 9.27 0.99 -5.64
CA GLN A 11 10.71 0.74 -5.80
C GLN A 11 11.28 1.53 -6.98
N PHE A 12 10.68 1.36 -8.16
CA PHE A 12 11.07 2.06 -9.38
C PHE A 12 11.01 3.58 -9.18
N PHE A 13 9.96 4.08 -8.52
CA PHE A 13 9.84 5.50 -8.23
C PHE A 13 10.99 6.04 -7.35
N TYR A 14 11.31 5.35 -6.26
CA TYR A 14 12.35 5.79 -5.34
C TYR A 14 13.77 5.60 -5.91
N THR A 15 14.01 4.60 -6.76
CA THR A 15 15.33 4.41 -7.39
C THR A 15 15.57 5.40 -8.53
N ASP A 16 14.61 5.53 -9.45
CA ASP A 16 14.86 6.16 -10.75
C ASP A 16 14.49 7.64 -10.76
N PHE A 17 13.55 8.07 -9.91
CA PHE A 17 13.14 9.49 -9.83
C PHE A 17 13.61 10.20 -8.57
N VAL A 18 13.52 9.54 -7.41
CA VAL A 18 13.98 10.13 -6.14
C VAL A 18 15.51 10.01 -5.99
N GLY A 19 16.13 9.07 -6.70
CA GLY A 19 17.58 8.86 -6.67
C GLY A 19 18.07 8.15 -5.40
N LEU A 20 17.20 7.41 -4.70
CA LEU A 20 17.60 6.57 -3.57
C LEU A 20 18.28 5.31 -4.09
N SER A 21 19.44 4.96 -3.53
CA SER A 21 20.17 3.77 -4.00
C SER A 21 19.31 2.50 -3.89
N ALA A 22 19.36 1.65 -4.93
CA ALA A 22 18.58 0.43 -5.00
C ALA A 22 18.83 -0.52 -3.81
N GLY A 23 20.05 -0.51 -3.25
CA GLY A 23 20.39 -1.28 -2.05
C GLY A 23 19.63 -0.81 -0.80
N LEU A 24 19.45 0.50 -0.63
CA LEU A 24 18.70 1.08 0.49
C LEU A 24 17.20 0.87 0.34
N VAL A 25 16.68 0.96 -0.89
CA VAL A 25 15.30 0.60 -1.22
C VAL A 25 15.07 -0.88 -0.89
N ALA A 26 15.97 -1.78 -1.31
CA ALA A 26 15.89 -3.21 -1.03
C ALA A 26 15.87 -3.52 0.47
N TRP A 27 16.76 -2.87 1.23
CA TRP A 27 16.80 -2.96 2.69
C TRP A 27 15.49 -2.51 3.33
N SER A 28 14.91 -1.41 2.85
CA SER A 28 13.65 -0.88 3.38
C SER A 28 12.49 -1.85 3.21
N LEU A 29 12.43 -2.52 2.05
CA LEU A 29 11.43 -3.56 1.79
C LEU A 29 11.60 -4.73 2.77
N LEU A 30 12.84 -5.21 2.95
CA LEU A 30 13.13 -6.33 3.83
C LEU A 30 12.74 -5.98 5.27
N ALA A 31 13.16 -4.82 5.76
CA ALA A 31 12.83 -4.35 7.10
C ALA A 31 11.31 -4.25 7.30
N ALA A 32 10.57 -3.69 6.34
CA ALA A 32 9.12 -3.62 6.41
C ALA A 32 8.46 -5.00 6.42
N ARG A 33 8.98 -5.98 5.67
CA ARG A 33 8.46 -7.36 5.67
C ARG A 33 8.71 -8.10 6.98
N VAL A 34 9.88 -7.91 7.58
CA VAL A 34 10.18 -8.46 8.90
C VAL A 34 9.22 -7.87 9.93
N PHE A 35 8.99 -6.56 9.88
CA PHE A 35 8.02 -5.91 10.76
C PHE A 35 6.59 -6.45 10.55
N ASP A 36 6.15 -6.59 9.30
CA ASP A 36 4.83 -7.10 8.94
C ASP A 36 4.58 -8.51 9.49
N SER A 37 5.59 -9.38 9.38
CA SER A 37 5.54 -10.76 9.91
C SER A 37 5.31 -10.83 11.43
N LEU A 38 5.70 -9.79 12.17
CA LEU A 38 5.48 -9.68 13.60
C LEU A 38 4.12 -9.06 13.92
N THR A 39 3.69 -8.06 13.14
CA THR A 39 2.42 -7.39 13.36
C THR A 39 1.22 -8.26 12.99
N ASP A 40 1.38 -9.16 12.03
CA ASP A 40 0.31 -10.03 11.55
C ASP A 40 -0.32 -10.89 12.68
N PRO A 41 0.44 -11.71 13.43
CA PRO A 41 -0.12 -12.48 14.55
C PRO A 41 -0.70 -11.62 15.67
N VAL A 42 -0.03 -10.49 15.98
CA VAL A 42 -0.48 -9.56 17.03
C VAL A 42 -1.86 -9.00 16.68
N MET A 43 -2.04 -8.60 15.42
CA MET A 43 -3.28 -8.01 14.97
C MET A 43 -4.40 -9.04 14.83
N GLY A 44 -4.08 -10.28 14.45
CA GLY A 44 -5.00 -11.42 14.53
C GLY A 44 -5.54 -11.59 15.94
N TYR A 45 -4.65 -11.72 16.93
CA TYR A 45 -5.02 -11.87 18.33
C TYR A 45 -5.84 -10.68 18.88
N LEU A 46 -5.45 -9.45 18.54
CA LEU A 46 -6.16 -8.26 18.98
C LEU A 46 -7.57 -8.21 18.37
N SER A 47 -7.70 -8.49 17.07
CA SER A 47 -8.98 -8.49 16.38
C SER A 47 -9.98 -9.51 16.94
N ASP A 48 -9.49 -10.64 17.47
CA ASP A 48 -10.33 -11.69 18.05
C ASP A 48 -10.91 -11.32 19.43
N ARG A 49 -10.31 -10.35 20.12
CA ARG A 49 -10.72 -9.90 21.47
C ARG A 49 -11.53 -8.61 21.47
N THR A 50 -11.70 -7.98 20.31
CA THR A 50 -12.37 -6.69 20.21
C THR A 50 -13.87 -6.83 20.33
N ASN A 51 -14.43 -6.30 21.42
CA ASN A 51 -15.88 -6.19 21.59
C ASN A 51 -16.30 -4.75 21.28
N SER A 52 -16.92 -4.55 20.11
CA SER A 52 -17.42 -3.24 19.68
C SER A 52 -18.89 -3.31 19.27
N ARG A 53 -19.60 -2.18 19.39
CA ARG A 53 -21.00 -2.03 18.95
C ARG A 53 -21.22 -2.27 17.45
N PHE A 54 -20.17 -2.15 16.62
CA PHE A 54 -20.22 -2.37 15.17
C PHE A 54 -19.75 -3.78 14.78
N GLY A 55 -19.61 -4.67 15.76
CA GLY A 55 -19.08 -6.02 15.60
C GLY A 55 -17.58 -6.11 15.86
N ARG A 56 -17.07 -7.34 15.91
CA ARG A 56 -15.70 -7.64 16.32
C ARG A 56 -14.62 -7.13 15.36
N ARG A 57 -14.86 -7.24 14.05
CA ARG A 57 -13.82 -7.05 13.01
C ARG A 57 -14.03 -5.84 12.08
N ARG A 58 -15.26 -5.32 11.99
CA ARG A 58 -15.63 -4.22 11.07
C ARG A 58 -14.99 -2.85 11.40
N PRO A 59 -14.81 -2.44 12.68
CA PRO A 59 -14.27 -1.11 12.99
C PRO A 59 -12.88 -0.87 12.42
N TYR A 60 -12.04 -1.90 12.38
CA TYR A 60 -10.66 -1.81 11.93
C TYR A 60 -10.55 -1.37 10.47
N PHE A 61 -11.44 -1.85 9.61
CA PHE A 61 -11.45 -1.49 8.20
C PHE A 61 -11.75 0.00 8.00
N PHE A 62 -12.78 0.52 8.68
CA PHE A 62 -13.14 1.94 8.58
C PHE A 62 -12.09 2.85 9.19
N LEU A 63 -11.50 2.44 10.31
CA LEU A 63 -10.46 3.22 10.99
C LEU A 63 -9.16 3.28 10.18
N ALA A 64 -8.86 2.23 9.40
CA ALA A 64 -7.64 2.17 8.60
C ALA A 64 -7.75 2.91 7.25
N ALA A 65 -8.96 3.10 6.70
CA ALA A 65 -9.13 3.70 5.36
C ALA A 65 -8.55 5.12 5.24
N ILE A 66 -8.90 6.02 6.16
CA ILE A 66 -8.43 7.42 6.13
C ILE A 66 -6.92 7.52 6.38
N PRO A 67 -6.36 6.91 7.45
CA PRO A 67 -4.92 6.94 7.67
C PRO A 67 -4.12 6.33 6.51
N LEU A 68 -4.63 5.26 5.88
CA LEU A 68 -3.96 4.63 4.75
C LEU A 68 -3.84 5.60 3.57
N ALA A 69 -4.92 6.32 3.25
CA ALA A 69 -4.90 7.32 2.19
C ALA A 69 -3.89 8.44 2.46
N ILE A 70 -3.84 8.94 3.69
CA ILE A 70 -2.92 10.00 4.11
C ILE A 70 -1.47 9.53 3.98
N VAL A 71 -1.14 8.35 4.51
CA VAL A 71 0.22 7.83 4.48
C VAL A 71 0.65 7.53 3.05
N PHE A 72 -0.26 6.99 2.23
CA PHE A 72 0.02 6.71 0.82
C PHE A 72 0.27 8.00 0.02
N TYR A 73 -0.45 9.09 0.33
CA TYR A 73 -0.19 10.41 -0.25
C TYR A 73 1.23 10.89 0.06
N PHE A 74 1.65 10.83 1.33
CA PHE A 74 3.01 11.22 1.71
C PHE A 74 4.07 10.32 1.07
N LEU A 75 3.80 9.02 0.98
CA LEU A 75 4.72 8.05 0.36
C LEU A 75 4.97 8.33 -1.14
N LEU A 76 3.99 8.93 -1.82
CA LEU A 76 4.11 9.34 -3.23
C LEU A 76 4.55 10.79 -3.42
N SER A 77 4.66 11.55 -2.33
CA SER A 77 5.06 12.96 -2.32
C SER A 77 6.33 13.17 -1.48
N PRO A 78 7.47 12.55 -1.86
CA PRO A 78 8.73 12.75 -1.15
C PRO A 78 9.18 14.21 -1.27
N PRO A 79 9.94 14.72 -0.28
CA PRO A 79 10.50 16.06 -0.32
C PRO A 79 11.48 16.19 -1.50
N ILE A 80 11.35 17.29 -2.24
CA ILE A 80 12.26 17.64 -3.34
C ILE A 80 13.56 18.14 -2.71
N LEU A 81 14.67 17.44 -2.96
CA LEU A 81 16.00 17.80 -2.48
C LEU A 81 16.88 18.17 -3.67
N ASP A 82 17.61 19.28 -3.58
CA ASP A 82 18.50 19.77 -4.65
C ASP A 82 19.70 18.83 -4.88
N ASP A 83 20.05 17.98 -3.89
CA ASP A 83 21.14 17.02 -3.97
C ASP A 83 20.78 15.68 -3.27
N PRO A 84 20.11 14.75 -3.96
CA PRO A 84 19.64 13.49 -3.38
C PRO A 84 20.78 12.55 -2.96
N GLU A 85 21.94 12.63 -3.62
CA GLU A 85 23.09 11.76 -3.34
C GLU A 85 23.68 12.05 -1.96
N ASN A 86 23.67 13.32 -1.54
CA ASN A 86 24.14 13.72 -0.22
C ASN A 86 23.13 13.51 0.91
N HIS A 87 21.86 13.20 0.58
CA HIS A 87 20.76 13.07 1.56
C HIS A 87 20.16 11.65 1.63
N GLN A 88 20.89 10.62 1.19
CA GLN A 88 20.44 9.23 1.16
C GLN A 88 19.91 8.73 2.52
N GLY A 89 20.53 9.13 3.63
CA GLY A 89 20.09 8.73 4.97
C GLY A 89 18.72 9.29 5.36
N TYR A 90 18.43 10.52 4.96
CA TYR A 90 17.13 11.14 5.20
C TYR A 90 16.04 10.52 4.31
N LEU A 91 16.33 10.33 3.02
CA LEU A 91 15.42 9.67 2.08
C LEU A 91 15.12 8.22 2.50
N LEU A 92 16.12 7.50 3.01
CA LEU A 92 15.95 6.18 3.60
C LEU A 92 15.00 6.21 4.79
N ALA A 93 15.25 7.08 5.77
CA ALA A 93 14.40 7.18 6.95
C ALA A 93 12.96 7.58 6.60
N TYR A 94 12.79 8.50 5.64
CA TYR A 94 11.50 8.91 5.13
C TYR A 94 10.75 7.76 4.46
N MET A 95 11.37 7.10 3.49
CA MET A 95 10.78 5.95 2.80
C MET A 95 10.45 4.85 3.81
N LEU A 96 11.43 4.40 4.61
CA LEU A 96 11.28 3.29 5.56
C LEU A 96 10.13 3.51 6.54
N SER A 97 10.05 4.70 7.14
CA SER A 97 9.01 5.01 8.13
C SER A 97 7.61 4.98 7.54
N LEU A 98 7.41 5.62 6.38
CA LEU A 98 6.11 5.61 5.69
C LEU A 98 5.78 4.22 5.14
N TYR A 99 6.79 3.46 4.72
CA TYR A 99 6.60 2.09 4.23
C TYR A 99 6.12 1.17 5.36
N ILE A 100 6.82 1.17 6.50
CA ILE A 100 6.41 0.43 7.71
C ILE A 100 4.99 0.83 8.13
N LEU A 101 4.70 2.13 8.15
CA LEU A 101 3.38 2.64 8.54
C LEU A 101 2.28 2.20 7.58
N THR A 102 2.57 2.19 6.27
CA THR A 102 1.63 1.70 5.24
C THR A 102 1.30 0.23 5.46
N TYR A 103 2.32 -0.62 5.65
CA TYR A 103 2.10 -2.05 5.92
C TYR A 103 1.35 -2.25 7.24
N PHE A 104 1.70 -1.52 8.29
CA PHE A 104 1.01 -1.61 9.57
C PHE A 104 -0.49 -1.29 9.45
N ILE A 105 -0.84 -0.17 8.83
CA ILE A 105 -2.24 0.23 8.63
C ILE A 105 -2.97 -0.77 7.73
N TRP A 106 -2.30 -1.25 6.69
CA TRP A 106 -2.83 -2.30 5.83
C TRP A 106 -3.14 -3.57 6.63
N THR A 107 -2.24 -4.02 7.50
CA THR A 107 -2.40 -5.21 8.34
C THR A 107 -3.57 -5.08 9.31
N VAL A 108 -3.73 -3.89 9.91
CA VAL A 108 -4.91 -3.55 10.73
C VAL A 108 -6.21 -3.72 9.97
N ALA A 109 -6.26 -3.38 8.67
CA ALA A 109 -7.46 -3.55 7.84
C ALA A 109 -7.64 -4.99 7.33
N ALA A 110 -6.55 -5.57 6.80
CA ALA A 110 -6.58 -6.77 5.99
C ALA A 110 -6.81 -8.03 6.81
N ILE A 111 -6.18 -8.15 7.99
CA ILE A 111 -6.32 -9.36 8.82
C ILE A 111 -7.77 -9.54 9.30
N PRO A 112 -8.42 -8.54 9.93
CA PRO A 112 -9.82 -8.67 10.33
C PRO A 112 -10.74 -8.90 9.12
N TYR A 113 -10.43 -8.31 7.96
CA TYR A 113 -11.20 -8.49 6.73
C TYR A 113 -11.13 -9.93 6.20
N PHE A 114 -9.94 -10.53 6.12
CA PHE A 114 -9.79 -11.91 5.68
C PHE A 114 -10.47 -12.89 6.64
N SER A 115 -10.31 -12.67 7.94
CA SER A 115 -10.94 -13.52 8.95
C SER A 115 -12.47 -13.39 8.94
N LEU A 116 -13.02 -12.19 8.67
CA LEU A 116 -14.46 -12.00 8.50
C LEU A 116 -15.00 -12.78 7.29
N GLY A 117 -14.27 -12.78 6.17
CA GLY A 117 -14.63 -13.58 4.99
C GLY A 117 -14.72 -15.08 5.26
N ALA A 118 -13.92 -15.59 6.21
CA ALA A 118 -13.98 -16.98 6.64
C ALA A 118 -15.14 -17.28 7.60
N GLU A 119 -15.80 -16.29 8.19
CA GLU A 119 -16.93 -16.48 9.12
C GLU A 119 -18.30 -16.31 8.44
N LEU A 120 -18.36 -16.03 7.14
CA LEU A 120 -19.58 -15.62 6.45
C LEU A 120 -20.61 -16.75 6.20
N SER A 121 -20.16 -17.99 6.05
CA SER A 121 -21.03 -19.16 5.88
C SER A 121 -20.39 -20.40 6.50
N ASP A 122 -21.23 -21.27 7.05
CA ASP A 122 -20.85 -22.57 7.60
C ASP A 122 -20.69 -23.63 6.50
N ASP A 123 -21.28 -23.44 5.31
CA ASP A 123 -21.08 -24.32 4.16
C ASP A 123 -19.75 -23.98 3.48
N TYR A 124 -18.88 -25.00 3.39
CA TYR A 124 -17.60 -24.92 2.70
C TYR A 124 -17.74 -24.45 1.24
N ASN A 125 -18.75 -24.95 0.51
CA ASN A 125 -18.94 -24.62 -0.90
C ASN A 125 -19.38 -23.16 -1.09
N GLU A 126 -20.24 -22.64 -0.22
CA GLU A 126 -20.64 -21.23 -0.25
C GLU A 126 -19.47 -20.32 0.12
N ARG A 127 -18.70 -20.68 1.14
CA ARG A 127 -17.50 -19.93 1.55
C ARG A 127 -16.48 -19.85 0.42
N LEU A 128 -16.25 -20.95 -0.29
CA LEU A 128 -15.37 -20.97 -1.46
C LEU A 128 -15.86 -20.03 -2.56
N LYS A 129 -17.18 -20.00 -2.86
CA LYS A 129 -17.74 -19.07 -3.87
C LYS A 129 -17.52 -17.61 -3.47
N VAL A 130 -17.76 -17.25 -2.22
CA VAL A 130 -17.56 -15.88 -1.72
C VAL A 130 -16.09 -15.47 -1.83
N ILE A 131 -15.17 -16.35 -1.41
CA ILE A 131 -13.73 -16.09 -1.53
C ILE A 131 -13.33 -15.97 -3.02
N ALA A 132 -13.83 -16.84 -3.88
CA ALA A 132 -13.52 -16.81 -5.31
C ALA A 132 -13.97 -15.51 -5.99
N VAL A 133 -15.20 -15.04 -5.70
CA VAL A 133 -15.70 -13.75 -6.22
C VAL A 133 -14.86 -12.59 -5.69
N ARG A 134 -14.56 -12.59 -4.38
CA ARG A 134 -13.69 -11.57 -3.76
C ARG A 134 -12.32 -11.50 -4.45
N GLU A 135 -11.63 -12.63 -4.56
CA GLU A 135 -10.29 -12.68 -5.18
C GLU A 135 -10.34 -12.32 -6.67
N SER A 136 -11.39 -12.69 -7.38
CA SER A 136 -11.59 -12.28 -8.77
C SER A 136 -11.70 -10.76 -8.89
N CYS A 137 -12.49 -10.11 -8.03
CA CYS A 137 -12.56 -8.64 -7.97
C CYS A 137 -11.20 -8.02 -7.62
N THR A 138 -10.45 -8.62 -6.69
CA THR A 138 -9.10 -8.17 -6.33
C THR A 138 -8.16 -8.22 -7.54
N LEU A 139 -8.18 -9.29 -8.32
CA LEU A 139 -7.34 -9.43 -9.51
C LEU A 139 -7.70 -8.42 -10.61
N VAL A 140 -8.99 -8.18 -10.83
CA VAL A 140 -9.44 -7.15 -11.79
C VAL A 140 -8.98 -5.75 -11.31
N GLY A 141 -9.17 -5.45 -10.02
CA GLY A 141 -8.70 -4.21 -9.43
C GLY A 141 -7.18 -4.05 -9.50
N LEU A 142 -6.43 -5.13 -9.34
CA LEU A 142 -4.98 -5.16 -9.48
C LEU A 142 -4.54 -4.76 -10.89
N VAL A 143 -5.13 -5.38 -11.92
CA VAL A 143 -4.83 -5.06 -13.32
C VAL A 143 -5.20 -3.61 -13.64
N ALA A 144 -6.36 -3.15 -13.15
CA ALA A 144 -6.75 -1.76 -13.32
C ALA A 144 -5.75 -0.81 -12.65
N ALA A 145 -5.33 -1.09 -11.42
CA ALA A 145 -4.40 -0.24 -10.67
C ALA A 145 -2.99 -0.17 -11.29
N THR A 146 -2.55 -1.20 -12.02
CA THR A 146 -1.26 -1.17 -12.73
C THR A 146 -1.36 -0.55 -14.12
N VAL A 147 -2.44 -0.81 -14.86
CA VAL A 147 -2.61 -0.35 -16.24
C VAL A 147 -3.09 1.10 -16.32
N LEU A 148 -4.00 1.53 -15.43
CA LEU A 148 -4.59 2.87 -15.49
C LEU A 148 -3.54 3.99 -15.35
N PRO A 149 -2.60 3.96 -14.39
CA PRO A 149 -1.58 5.00 -14.30
C PRO A 149 -0.71 5.05 -15.56
N ALA A 150 -0.25 3.90 -16.06
CA ALA A 150 0.56 3.82 -17.27
C ALA A 150 -0.18 4.37 -18.51
N TRP A 151 -1.46 4.06 -18.64
CA TRP A 151 -2.31 4.55 -19.72
C TRP A 151 -2.57 6.06 -19.61
N LEU A 152 -2.82 6.58 -18.40
CA LEU A 152 -2.98 8.02 -18.14
C LEU A 152 -1.69 8.80 -18.47
N ILE A 153 -0.53 8.27 -18.09
CA ILE A 153 0.78 8.87 -18.42
C ILE A 153 0.96 8.96 -19.94
N TYR A 154 0.55 7.93 -20.69
CA TYR A 154 0.67 7.92 -22.14
C TYR A 154 -0.31 8.90 -22.82
N SER A 155 -1.54 9.03 -22.31
CA SER A 155 -2.59 9.85 -22.93
C SER A 155 -2.43 11.36 -22.69
N TYR A 156 -1.84 11.78 -21.56
CA TYR A 156 -1.66 13.20 -21.21
C TYR A 156 -0.33 13.83 -21.67
N GLY A 157 0.40 13.17 -22.57
CA GLY A 157 1.67 13.67 -23.10
C GLY A 157 2.84 13.13 -22.29
N GLY A 158 3.47 12.08 -22.82
CA GLY A 158 4.41 11.23 -22.09
C GLY A 158 5.58 11.96 -21.42
N VAL A 159 6.11 11.28 -20.40
CA VAL A 159 7.32 11.38 -19.55
C VAL A 159 8.46 12.36 -19.90
N ARG A 160 8.55 12.91 -21.11
CA ARG A 160 9.74 13.62 -21.61
C ARG A 160 9.89 15.08 -21.20
N ASP A 161 8.81 15.80 -20.85
CA ASP A 161 8.89 17.27 -20.67
C ASP A 161 8.43 17.81 -19.30
N THR A 162 8.06 16.96 -18.32
CA THR A 162 7.70 17.43 -16.98
C THR A 162 8.76 17.02 -15.95
N PRO A 163 9.59 17.96 -15.43
CA PRO A 163 10.58 17.69 -14.39
C PRO A 163 9.99 17.36 -13.01
N LEU A 164 8.66 17.18 -12.91
CA LEU A 164 7.93 17.10 -11.65
C LEU A 164 6.98 15.90 -11.66
N TRP A 165 7.54 14.70 -11.59
CA TRP A 165 6.77 13.50 -11.25
C TRP A 165 6.07 13.62 -9.89
N GLY A 166 6.58 14.46 -8.98
CA GLY A 166 5.88 14.84 -7.74
C GLY A 166 4.56 15.56 -8.00
N GLU A 167 4.51 16.50 -8.95
CA GLU A 167 3.26 17.16 -9.35
C GLU A 167 2.33 16.22 -10.15
N PHE A 168 2.91 15.31 -10.92
CA PHE A 168 2.15 14.33 -11.71
C PHE A 168 1.46 13.28 -10.82
N SER A 169 2.15 12.75 -9.81
CA SER A 169 1.57 11.84 -8.80
C SER A 169 0.41 12.51 -8.06
N VAL A 170 0.55 13.79 -7.70
CA VAL A 170 -0.52 14.57 -7.07
C VAL A 170 -1.70 14.79 -8.03
N ARG A 171 -1.46 15.08 -9.31
CA ARG A 171 -2.54 15.27 -10.32
C ARG A 171 -3.29 13.99 -10.66
N VAL A 172 -2.60 12.85 -10.75
CA VAL A 172 -3.25 11.54 -10.97
C VAL A 172 -4.06 11.11 -9.73
N LEU A 173 -3.56 11.38 -8.52
CA LEU A 173 -4.31 11.14 -7.28
C LEU A 173 -5.53 12.07 -7.13
N LEU A 174 -5.47 13.32 -7.61
CA LEU A 174 -6.61 14.25 -7.61
C LEU A 174 -7.72 13.88 -8.63
N CYS A 175 -7.44 12.94 -9.55
CA CYS A 175 -8.42 12.39 -10.48
C CYS A 175 -9.10 11.09 -9.98
N PHE A 176 -8.72 10.60 -8.79
CA PHE A 176 -9.40 9.51 -8.06
C PHE A 176 -10.16 10.06 -6.84
#